data_AF-A0A2D9FRQ5-F1
#
_entry.id   AF-A0A2D9FRQ5-F1
#
_cell.length_a   1.000
_cell.length_b   1.000
_cell.length_c   1.000
_cell.angle_alpha   90.00
_cell.angle_beta   90.00
_cell.angle_gamma   90.00
#
_symmetry.space_group_name_H-M   'P 1'
#
loop_
_entity.id
_entity.type
_entity.pdbx_description
1 polymer ?
#
loop_
_entity_poly.entity_id
_entity_poly.type
_entity_poly.pdbx_seq_one_letter_code
_entity_poly.pdbx_strand_id
1 'polypeptide(L)'
;MRTLNTLLASILFVCTIQTVSFAQSANVSESFKKHFNETVEEVQNTNNADEKRAILNRSFTKMITTLDRIESLASLTEDESAKLASYKSDLSEKISELNGLDGFDEIMDEDLDNFSDYSQDFIEQANRTITIGVTTALLILIILLLL
;
A
#
# COMPACT_ATOMS: atom_id res chain seq x y z
N MET A 1 27.40 -13.47 -52.48
CA MET A 1 27.89 -12.57 -51.40
C MET A 1 26.85 -11.54 -50.94
N ARG A 2 26.03 -10.93 -51.82
CA ARG A 2 25.00 -9.96 -51.40
C ARG A 2 23.80 -10.54 -50.63
N THR A 3 23.42 -11.80 -50.90
CA THR A 3 22.30 -12.49 -50.24
C THR A 3 22.65 -13.07 -48.86
N LEU A 4 23.95 -13.32 -48.62
CA LEU A 4 24.43 -13.83 -47.32
C LEU A 4 24.48 -12.71 -46.27
N ASN A 5 24.88 -11.49 -46.67
CA ASN A 5 24.88 -10.31 -45.79
C ASN A 5 23.46 -9.84 -45.42
N THR A 6 22.47 -10.06 -46.29
CA THR A 6 21.07 -9.73 -46.00
C THR A 6 20.43 -10.73 -45.05
N LEU A 7 20.77 -12.03 -45.16
CA LEU A 7 20.33 -13.05 -44.19
C LEU A 7 20.98 -12.86 -42.80
N LEU A 8 22.27 -12.49 -42.73
CA LEU A 8 22.93 -12.16 -41.46
C LEU A 8 22.37 -10.89 -40.80
N ALA A 9 22.00 -9.87 -41.59
CA ALA A 9 21.34 -8.68 -41.08
C ALA A 9 19.91 -8.95 -40.58
N SER A 10 19.23 -9.95 -41.15
CA SER A 10 17.87 -10.35 -40.74
C SER A 10 17.85 -11.08 -39.40
N ILE A 11 18.88 -11.86 -39.09
CA ILE A 11 19.01 -12.60 -37.83
C ILE A 11 19.41 -11.67 -36.67
N LEU A 12 20.13 -10.59 -36.95
CA LEU A 12 20.51 -9.60 -35.92
C LEU A 12 19.35 -8.69 -35.48
N PHE A 13 18.29 -8.55 -36.30
CA PHE A 13 17.14 -7.68 -35.99
C PHE A 13 16.04 -8.39 -35.20
N VAL A 14 16.05 -9.73 -35.13
CA VAL A 14 15.05 -10.51 -34.38
C VAL A 14 15.45 -10.74 -32.91
N CYS A 15 16.71 -10.49 -32.54
CA CYS A 15 17.19 -10.67 -31.16
C CYS A 15 17.11 -9.42 -30.26
N THR A 16 16.68 -8.26 -30.76
CA THR A 16 16.66 -7.01 -29.97
C THR A 16 15.31 -6.68 -29.33
N ILE A 17 14.28 -7.51 -29.55
CA ILE A 17 12.97 -7.38 -28.89
C ILE A 17 12.80 -8.53 -27.89
N GLN A 18 13.83 -8.80 -27.10
CA GLN A 18 13.60 -9.29 -25.75
C GLN A 18 13.46 -8.07 -24.86
N THR A 19 12.27 -7.49 -24.88
CA THR A 19 11.85 -6.59 -23.81
C THR A 19 11.98 -7.39 -22.52
N VAL A 20 13.08 -7.20 -21.81
CA VAL A 20 13.18 -7.45 -20.39
C VAL A 20 12.07 -6.63 -19.75
N SER A 21 10.89 -7.24 -19.65
CA SER A 21 9.85 -6.81 -18.74
C SER A 21 10.45 -7.08 -17.37
N PHE A 22 11.22 -6.12 -16.86
CA PHE A 22 11.47 -6.07 -15.43
C PHE A 22 10.09 -6.03 -14.80
N ALA A 23 9.70 -7.13 -14.17
CA ALA A 23 8.52 -7.15 -13.31
C ALA A 23 8.77 -6.06 -12.27
N GLN A 24 8.14 -4.90 -12.47
CA GLN A 24 8.22 -3.78 -11.57
C GLN A 24 7.39 -4.19 -10.35
N SER A 25 8.01 -4.83 -9.37
CA SER A 25 7.32 -5.30 -8.18
C SER A 25 6.88 -4.11 -7.35
N ALA A 26 5.58 -3.99 -7.18
CA ALA A 26 4.94 -2.98 -6.38
C ALA A 26 5.06 -3.31 -4.90
N ASN A 27 5.79 -2.53 -4.11
CA ASN A 27 5.80 -2.71 -2.66
C ASN A 27 4.70 -1.86 -2.02
N VAL A 28 3.50 -2.46 -1.89
CA VAL A 28 2.34 -1.87 -1.20
C VAL A 28 2.73 -1.40 0.20
N SER A 29 3.53 -2.20 0.91
CA SER A 29 3.99 -1.92 2.26
C SER A 29 4.80 -0.63 2.33
N GLU A 30 5.70 -0.38 1.37
CA GLU A 30 6.50 0.86 1.34
C GLU A 30 5.63 2.11 1.16
N SER A 31 4.60 2.03 0.30
CA SER A 31 3.70 3.17 0.07
C SER A 31 2.85 3.47 1.31
N PHE A 32 2.41 2.43 2.00
CA PHE A 32 1.63 2.55 3.24
C PHE A 32 2.47 3.08 4.39
N LYS A 33 3.71 2.61 4.55
CA LYS A 33 4.67 3.15 5.51
C LYS A 33 4.87 4.65 5.30
N LYS A 34 5.17 5.05 4.06
CA LYS A 34 5.35 6.47 3.75
C LYS A 34 4.11 7.29 4.10
N HIS A 35 2.93 6.84 3.68
CA HIS A 35 1.67 7.54 3.96
C HIS A 35 1.41 7.68 5.47
N PHE A 36 1.65 6.61 6.23
CA PHE A 36 1.38 6.62 7.65
C PHE A 36 2.42 7.43 8.43
N ASN A 37 3.68 7.46 7.99
CA ASN A 37 4.71 8.35 8.56
C ASN A 37 4.31 9.83 8.41
N GLU A 38 3.80 10.23 7.24
CA GLU A 38 3.25 11.58 7.02
C GLU A 38 2.02 11.84 7.90
N THR A 39 1.19 10.82 8.16
CA THR A 39 0.03 10.91 9.05
C THR A 39 0.46 11.15 10.50
N VAL A 40 1.46 10.43 11.01
CA VAL A 40 2.01 10.61 12.36
C VAL A 40 2.57 12.02 12.53
N GLU A 41 3.31 12.51 11.55
CA GLU A 41 3.80 13.89 11.57
C GLU A 41 2.64 14.91 11.60
N GLU A 42 1.56 14.68 10.83
CA GLU A 42 0.38 15.54 10.85
C GLU A 42 -0.33 15.52 12.23
N VAL A 43 -0.45 14.35 12.85
CA VAL A 43 -1.04 14.16 14.20
C VAL A 43 -0.21 14.90 15.26
N GLN A 44 1.10 14.69 15.28
CA GLN A 44 2.01 15.29 16.26
C GLN A 44 2.09 16.82 16.15
N ASN A 45 1.86 17.37 14.95
CA ASN A 45 1.82 18.82 14.70
C ASN A 45 0.45 19.45 14.98
N THR A 46 -0.58 18.65 15.24
CA THR A 46 -1.95 19.09 15.51
C THR A 46 -2.18 19.23 17.02
N ASN A 47 -2.87 20.28 17.48
CA ASN A 47 -3.13 20.47 18.92
C ASN A 47 -4.53 20.00 19.35
N ASN A 48 -5.49 19.94 18.43
CA ASN A 48 -6.87 19.58 18.72
C ASN A 48 -7.07 18.06 18.62
N ALA A 49 -7.66 17.45 19.65
CA ALA A 49 -7.84 16.01 19.71
C ALA A 49 -8.83 15.46 18.67
N ASP A 50 -9.95 16.15 18.44
CA ASP A 50 -10.91 15.78 17.40
C ASP A 50 -10.24 15.76 16.01
N GLU A 51 -9.37 16.74 15.74
CA GLU A 51 -8.62 16.84 14.50
C GLU A 51 -7.58 15.72 14.36
N LYS A 52 -6.82 15.40 15.43
CA LYS A 52 -5.92 14.22 15.46
C LYS A 52 -6.66 12.92 15.15
N ARG A 53 -7.80 12.69 15.81
CA ARG A 53 -8.66 11.52 15.59
C ARG A 53 -9.18 11.48 14.16
N ALA A 54 -9.58 12.62 13.60
CA ALA A 54 -10.03 12.71 12.21
C ALA A 54 -8.90 12.40 11.21
N ILE A 55 -7.69 12.89 11.45
CA ILE A 55 -6.49 12.59 10.63
C ILE A 55 -6.23 11.08 10.59
N LEU A 56 -6.22 10.43 11.76
CA LEU A 56 -6.01 8.98 11.87
C LEU A 56 -7.12 8.19 11.16
N ASN A 57 -8.39 8.52 11.41
CA ASN A 57 -9.53 7.90 10.74
C ASN A 57 -9.43 8.00 9.21
N ARG A 58 -9.10 9.20 8.71
CA ARG A 58 -8.93 9.45 7.27
C ARG A 58 -7.80 8.61 6.69
N SER A 59 -6.68 8.51 7.39
CA SER A 59 -5.51 7.73 6.98
C SER A 59 -5.84 6.23 6.85
N PHE A 60 -6.37 5.61 7.92
CA PHE A 60 -6.76 4.20 7.87
C PHE A 60 -7.81 3.91 6.80
N THR A 61 -8.82 4.77 6.67
CA THR A 61 -9.86 4.64 5.65
C THR A 61 -9.27 4.70 4.23
N LYS A 62 -8.29 5.57 4.01
CA LYS A 62 -7.60 5.71 2.72
C LYS A 62 -6.82 4.45 2.37
N MET A 63 -6.14 3.86 3.36
CA MET A 63 -5.42 2.60 3.20
C MET A 63 -6.37 1.45 2.86
N ILE A 64 -7.46 1.29 3.62
CA ILE A 64 -8.50 0.28 3.35
C ILE A 64 -9.08 0.43 1.94
N THR A 65 -9.46 1.65 1.56
CA THR A 65 -10.01 1.94 0.22
C THR A 65 -9.00 1.61 -0.88
N THR A 66 -7.71 1.78 -0.60
CA THR A 66 -6.65 1.42 -1.53
C THR A 66 -6.52 -0.09 -1.68
N LEU A 67 -6.62 -0.86 -0.58
CA LEU A 67 -6.65 -2.33 -0.62
C LEU A 67 -7.86 -2.84 -1.42
N ASP A 68 -9.05 -2.26 -1.22
CA ASP A 68 -10.26 -2.63 -1.98
C ASP A 68 -10.09 -2.46 -3.48
N ARG A 69 -9.42 -1.37 -3.88
CA ARG A 69 -9.13 -1.13 -5.29
C ARG A 69 -8.11 -2.11 -5.84
N ILE A 70 -7.08 -2.47 -5.07
CA ILE A 70 -6.12 -3.52 -5.46
C ILE A 70 -6.87 -4.84 -5.67
N GLU A 71 -7.74 -5.23 -4.73
CA GLU A 71 -8.55 -6.45 -4.85
C GLU A 71 -9.41 -6.45 -6.12
N SER A 72 -10.00 -5.30 -6.47
CA SER A 72 -10.86 -5.19 -7.67
C SER A 72 -10.11 -5.16 -9.00
N LEU A 73 -8.82 -4.79 -9.01
CA LEU A 73 -8.06 -4.49 -10.24
C LEU A 73 -6.91 -5.47 -10.50
N ALA A 74 -6.40 -6.15 -9.48
CA ALA A 74 -5.32 -7.09 -9.60
C ALA A 74 -5.84 -8.53 -9.76
N SER A 75 -5.18 -9.30 -10.62
CA SER A 75 -5.38 -10.76 -10.65
C SER A 75 -4.62 -11.39 -9.49
N LEU A 76 -5.26 -11.48 -8.33
CA LEU A 76 -4.68 -12.04 -7.12
C LEU A 76 -4.80 -13.57 -7.11
N THR A 77 -3.76 -14.24 -6.60
CA THR A 77 -3.86 -15.62 -6.13
C THR A 77 -4.71 -15.69 -4.85
N GLU A 78 -5.14 -16.89 -4.48
CA GLU A 78 -5.90 -17.12 -3.24
C GLU A 78 -5.09 -16.69 -2.00
N ASP A 79 -3.78 -16.99 -1.98
CA ASP A 79 -2.87 -16.58 -0.90
C ASP A 79 -2.68 -15.06 -0.83
N GLU A 80 -2.52 -14.38 -1.97
CA GLU A 80 -2.45 -12.92 -2.01
C GLU A 80 -3.76 -12.27 -1.54
N SER A 81 -4.90 -12.83 -1.94
CA SER A 81 -6.23 -12.35 -1.52
C SER A 81 -6.42 -12.53 -0.01
N ALA A 82 -6.04 -13.68 0.54
CA ALA A 82 -6.12 -13.94 1.98
C ALA A 82 -5.23 -12.99 2.80
N LYS A 83 -4.01 -12.70 2.31
CA LYS A 83 -3.10 -11.73 2.94
C LYS A 83 -3.66 -10.31 2.90
N LEU A 84 -4.26 -9.91 1.78
CA LEU A 84 -4.88 -8.60 1.61
C LEU A 84 -6.09 -8.44 2.54
N ALA A 85 -6.96 -9.46 2.62
CA ALA A 85 -8.12 -9.47 3.49
C ALA A 85 -7.72 -9.42 4.97
N SER A 86 -6.71 -10.19 5.38
CA SER A 86 -6.14 -10.11 6.73
C SER A 86 -5.66 -8.70 7.04
N TYR A 87 -4.89 -8.08 6.14
CA TYR A 87 -4.35 -6.76 6.39
C TYR A 87 -5.44 -5.67 6.46
N LYS A 88 -6.47 -5.78 5.61
CA LYS A 88 -7.65 -4.91 5.67
C LYS A 88 -8.40 -5.06 7.00
N SER A 89 -8.52 -6.29 7.51
CA SER A 89 -9.13 -6.55 8.81
C SER A 89 -8.35 -5.86 9.92
N ASP A 90 -7.03 -6.00 9.94
CA ASP A 90 -6.17 -5.38 10.96
C ASP A 90 -6.28 -3.84 10.95
N LEU A 91 -6.37 -3.21 9.77
CA LEU A 91 -6.61 -1.77 9.65
C LEU A 91 -8.01 -1.36 10.15
N SER A 92 -9.01 -2.20 9.94
CA SER A 92 -10.38 -1.95 10.42
C SER A 92 -10.46 -2.06 11.94
N GLU A 93 -9.68 -2.97 12.52
CA GLU A 93 -9.52 -3.08 13.98
C GLU A 93 -8.88 -1.81 14.55
N LYS A 94 -7.89 -1.21 13.89
CA LYS A 94 -7.32 0.08 14.32
C LYS A 94 -8.32 1.23 14.30
N ILE A 95 -9.22 1.28 13.31
CA ILE A 95 -10.34 2.24 13.32
C ILE A 95 -11.27 1.95 14.51
N SER A 96 -11.51 0.69 14.83
CA SER A 96 -12.40 0.31 15.91
C SER A 96 -11.81 0.64 17.28
N GLU A 97 -10.53 0.32 17.50
CA GLU A 97 -9.75 0.75 18.67
C GLU A 97 -9.80 2.27 18.83
N LEU A 98 -9.45 3.01 17.76
CA LEU A 98 -9.43 4.47 17.78
C LEU A 98 -10.75 5.03 18.30
N ASN A 99 -11.88 4.57 17.77
CA ASN A 99 -13.20 5.15 18.03
C ASN A 99 -14.04 4.42 19.09
N GLY A 100 -13.49 3.40 19.77
CA GLY A 100 -14.24 2.62 20.76
C GLY A 100 -15.42 1.84 20.18
N LEU A 101 -15.23 1.27 18.98
CA LEU A 101 -16.22 0.43 18.30
C LEU A 101 -15.91 -1.05 18.57
N ASP A 102 -16.83 -1.94 18.19
CA ASP A 102 -16.63 -3.40 18.22
C ASP A 102 -16.14 -4.00 19.56
N GLY A 103 -16.44 -3.31 20.67
CA GLY A 103 -16.08 -3.74 22.03
C GLY A 103 -14.76 -3.18 22.55
N PHE A 104 -14.10 -2.30 21.80
CA PHE A 104 -12.96 -1.52 22.29
C PHE A 104 -13.42 -0.33 23.13
N ASP A 105 -12.59 0.06 24.10
CA ASP A 105 -12.68 1.38 24.71
C ASP A 105 -12.08 2.40 23.74
N GLU A 106 -12.73 3.55 23.61
CA GLU A 106 -12.22 4.64 22.77
C GLU A 106 -10.85 5.10 23.26
N ILE A 107 -9.91 5.33 22.35
CA ILE A 107 -8.61 5.91 22.70
C ILE A 107 -8.85 7.31 23.29
N MET A 108 -8.29 7.59 24.45
CA MET A 108 -8.43 8.90 25.08
C MET A 108 -7.69 9.98 24.29
N ASP A 109 -8.17 11.22 24.36
CA ASP A 109 -7.63 12.34 23.58
C ASP A 109 -6.15 12.60 23.87
N GLU A 110 -5.72 12.42 25.11
CA GLU A 110 -4.32 12.51 25.53
C GLU A 110 -3.42 11.40 24.97
N ASP A 111 -4.00 10.27 24.55
CA ASP A 111 -3.27 9.09 24.07
C ASP A 111 -3.19 9.01 22.55
N LEU A 112 -3.79 9.95 21.81
CA LEU A 112 -3.83 9.93 20.34
C LEU A 112 -2.44 9.95 19.69
N ASP A 113 -1.46 10.64 20.30
CA ASP A 113 -0.07 10.64 19.80
C ASP A 113 0.57 9.26 19.97
N ASN A 114 0.46 8.67 21.17
CA ASN A 114 0.97 7.34 21.46
C ASN A 114 0.30 6.27 20.58
N PHE A 115 -1.00 6.41 20.34
CA PHE A 115 -1.74 5.53 19.44
C PHE A 115 -1.27 5.67 18.00
N SER A 116 -0.93 6.89 17.55
CA SER A 116 -0.36 7.12 16.22
C SER A 116 1.02 6.44 16.07
N ASP A 117 1.89 6.53 17.07
CA ASP A 117 3.21 5.89 17.07
C ASP A 117 3.06 4.35 17.08
N TYR A 118 2.18 3.81 17.93
CA TYR A 118 1.91 2.37 17.97
C TYR A 118 1.32 1.85 16.64
N SER A 119 0.46 2.64 16.01
CA SER A 119 -0.09 2.31 14.70
C SER A 119 0.98 2.37 13.61
N GLN A 120 1.92 3.31 13.70
CA GLN A 120 3.07 3.38 12.81
C GLN A 120 3.91 2.13 12.92
N ASP A 121 4.25 1.72 14.14
CA ASP A 121 4.96 0.48 14.42
C ASP A 121 4.22 -0.72 13.80
N PHE A 122 2.89 -0.78 13.89
CA PHE A 122 2.09 -1.81 13.24
C PHE A 122 2.22 -1.79 11.71
N ILE A 123 2.15 -0.61 11.07
CA ILE A 123 2.34 -0.46 9.62
C ILE A 123 3.78 -0.79 9.18
N GLU A 124 4.78 -0.43 9.97
CA GLU A 124 6.18 -0.72 9.71
C GLU A 124 6.52 -2.20 9.88
N GLN A 125 5.97 -2.82 10.93
CA GLN A 125 6.09 -4.23 11.27
C GLN A 125 5.16 -5.14 10.46
N ALA A 126 4.34 -4.59 9.54
CA ALA A 126 3.66 -5.34 8.49
C ALA A 126 4.65 -5.95 7.47
N ASN A 127 5.79 -6.44 7.96
CA ASN A 127 6.85 -7.25 7.37
C ASN A 127 6.35 -8.63 6.89
N ARG A 128 5.04 -8.80 6.72
CA ARG A 128 4.48 -9.68 5.69
C ARG A 128 4.53 -8.88 4.40
N THR A 129 5.67 -8.87 3.73
CA THR A 129 5.79 -8.21 2.42
C THR A 129 4.66 -8.67 1.51
N ILE A 130 3.65 -7.82 1.31
CA ILE A 130 2.60 -8.05 0.32
C ILE A 130 3.22 -7.72 -1.03
N THR A 131 4.07 -8.64 -1.52
CA THR A 131 4.62 -8.61 -2.87
C THR A 131 3.56 -9.17 -3.79
N ILE A 132 2.68 -8.31 -4.28
CA ILE A 132 1.71 -8.71 -5.29
C ILE A 132 2.41 -8.62 -6.64
N GLY A 133 2.23 -9.63 -7.49
CA GLY A 133 2.70 -9.61 -8.89
C GLY A 133 1.93 -8.57 -9.71
N VAL A 134 2.31 -7.29 -9.66
CA VAL A 134 1.48 -6.19 -10.15
C VAL A 134 2.26 -5.19 -10.98
N THR A 135 2.14 -5.27 -12.30
CA THR A 135 2.60 -4.18 -13.18
C THR A 135 1.61 -3.00 -13.26
N THR A 136 0.32 -3.17 -12.90
CA THR A 136 -0.72 -2.13 -13.11
C THR A 136 -1.30 -1.50 -11.82
N ALA A 137 -1.56 -2.25 -10.75
CA ALA A 137 -2.14 -1.73 -9.50
C ALA A 137 -1.20 -0.81 -8.68
N LEU A 138 0.12 -0.77 -8.92
CA LEU A 138 1.03 0.19 -8.25
C LEU A 138 0.80 1.65 -8.67
N LEU A 139 0.61 1.88 -9.97
CA LEU A 139 0.33 3.22 -10.50
C LEU A 139 -0.95 3.77 -9.87
N ILE A 140 -1.95 2.89 -9.73
CA ILE A 140 -3.20 3.19 -9.04
C ILE A 140 -2.92 3.48 -7.56
N LEU A 141 -2.14 2.64 -6.87
CA LEU A 141 -1.76 2.83 -5.46
C LEU A 141 -1.14 4.19 -5.17
N ILE A 142 -0.13 4.58 -5.97
CA ILE A 142 0.57 5.85 -5.85
C ILE A 142 -0.39 7.01 -6.12
N ILE A 143 -1.19 6.93 -7.19
CA ILE A 143 -2.16 7.97 -7.55
C ILE A 143 -3.18 8.17 -6.42
N LEU A 144 -3.67 7.09 -5.82
CA LEU A 144 -4.73 7.16 -4.81
C LEU A 144 -4.25 7.60 -3.44
N LEU A 145 -3.02 7.29 -3.06
CA LEU A 145 -2.43 7.79 -1.82
C LEU A 145 -1.98 9.25 -1.93
N LEU A 146 -1.66 9.73 -3.13
CA LEU A 146 -1.28 11.12 -3.39
C LEU A 146 -2.46 12.07 -3.65
N LEU A 147 -3.58 11.57 -4.17
CA LEU A 147 -4.84 12.30 -4.34
C LEU A 147 -5.57 12.48 -3.00
#